data_AF-A0A1C5TTG8-F1
#
_entry.id   AF-A0A1C5TTG8-F1
#
_cell.length_a   1.000
_cell.length_b   1.000
_cell.length_c   1.000
_cell.angle_alpha   90.00
_cell.angle_beta   90.00
_cell.angle_gamma   90.00
#
_symmetry.space_group_name_H-M   'P 1'
#
loop_
_entity.id
_entity.type
_entity.pdbx_description
1 polymer ?
#
loop_
_entity_poly.entity_id
_entity_poly.type
_entity_poly.pdbx_seq_one_letter_code
_entity_poly.pdbx_strand_id
1 'polypeptide(L)'
;MINKRINKDPFKVISIILLILFGISIYIMLNNKDENNVVLSNKVKCTSQEDKKIVVIDMGHGGNDVRAQSIDGETSEKDISLEIGLKVTEIIGENSNIEVLNTRDTDEYLSLSDRIEFCNDNNADIFVSLHCNADPNGTSSTNGVETFYWKNDTDESYDLANSIQSSIINSLDVRDR
;
A
#
# COMPACT_ATOMS: atom_id res chain seq x y z
N MET A 1 -7.84 14.56 -44.50
CA MET A 1 -7.09 15.47 -43.61
C MET A 1 -5.97 14.65 -42.95
N ILE A 2 -4.73 14.80 -43.40
CA ILE A 2 -3.60 13.96 -42.98
C ILE A 2 -2.87 14.69 -41.84
N ASN A 3 -2.85 14.06 -40.67
CA ASN A 3 -2.11 14.49 -39.49
C ASN A 3 -0.61 14.55 -39.79
N LYS A 4 -0.04 15.77 -39.83
CA LYS A 4 1.42 15.96 -39.78
C LYS A 4 1.90 15.48 -38.41
N ARG A 5 2.54 14.31 -38.36
CA ARG A 5 3.33 13.88 -37.20
C ARG A 5 4.45 14.91 -36.98
N ILE A 6 4.32 15.70 -35.93
CA ILE A 6 5.36 16.62 -35.48
C ILE A 6 6.47 15.75 -34.90
N ASN A 7 7.59 15.66 -35.62
CA ASN A 7 8.79 15.00 -35.13
C ASN A 7 9.39 15.86 -34.00
N LYS A 8 8.98 15.58 -32.76
CA LYS A 8 9.48 16.28 -31.58
C LYS A 8 10.85 15.72 -31.28
N ASP A 9 11.87 16.48 -31.68
CA ASP A 9 13.27 16.22 -31.33
C ASP A 9 13.37 15.97 -29.81
N PRO A 10 13.73 14.77 -29.37
CA PRO A 10 13.70 14.38 -27.96
C PRO A 10 14.59 15.29 -27.11
N PHE A 11 15.67 15.83 -27.69
CA PHE A 11 16.55 16.77 -26.99
C PHE A 11 15.86 18.11 -26.70
N LYS A 12 14.96 18.57 -27.57
CA LYS A 12 14.17 19.80 -27.32
C LYS A 12 13.12 19.58 -26.25
N VAL A 13 12.50 18.41 -26.19
CA VAL A 13 11.50 18.08 -25.16
C VAL A 13 12.15 18.00 -23.77
N ILE A 14 13.32 17.35 -23.68
CA ILE A 14 14.07 17.24 -22.42
C ILE A 14 14.54 18.63 -21.95
N SER A 15 15.03 19.47 -22.86
CA SER A 15 15.49 20.83 -22.51
C SER A 15 14.35 21.72 -21.99
N ILE A 16 13.13 21.58 -22.54
CA ILE A 16 11.93 22.29 -22.05
C ILE A 16 11.54 21.81 -20.65
N ILE A 17 11.58 20.50 -20.37
CA ILE A 17 11.27 19.94 -19.05
C ILE A 17 12.27 20.45 -18.00
N LEU A 18 13.56 20.47 -18.32
CA LEU A 18 14.60 20.98 -17.42
C LEU A 18 14.43 22.47 -17.09
N LEU A 19 14.02 23.29 -18.06
CA LEU A 19 13.74 24.71 -17.85
C LEU A 19 12.52 24.94 -16.94
N ILE A 20 11.49 24.10 -17.05
CA ILE A 20 10.30 24.17 -16.18
C ILE A 20 10.68 23.80 -14.74
N LEU A 21 11.44 22.72 -14.54
CA LEU A 21 11.90 22.29 -13.22
C LEU A 21 12.79 23.34 -12.54
N PHE A 22 13.68 23.96 -13.31
CA PHE A 22 14.53 25.05 -12.81
C PHE A 22 13.73 26.29 -12.39
N GLY A 23 12.70 26.65 -13.17
CA GLY A 23 11.80 27.77 -12.85
C GLY A 23 11.01 27.53 -11.55
N ILE A 24 10.52 26.31 -11.33
CA ILE A 24 9.81 25.93 -10.09
C ILE A 24 10.74 26.02 -8.88
N SER A 25 11.98 25.54 -9.02
CA SER A 25 12.99 25.61 -7.94
C SER A 25 13.31 27.06 -7.56
N ILE A 26 13.47 27.96 -8.55
CA ILE A 26 13.69 29.39 -8.31
C ILE A 26 12.47 30.03 -7.63
N TYR A 27 11.25 29.71 -8.07
CA TYR A 27 10.01 30.22 -7.47
C TYR A 27 9.90 29.87 -5.97
N ILE A 28 10.23 28.63 -5.61
CA ILE A 28 10.26 28.18 -4.21
C ILE A 28 11.33 28.96 -3.42
N MET A 29 12.51 29.18 -4.00
CA MET A 29 13.58 29.95 -3.34
C MET A 29 13.22 31.43 -3.12
N LEU A 30 12.49 32.03 -4.06
CA LEU A 30 12.09 33.44 -3.98
C LEU A 30 10.94 33.67 -3.00
N ASN A 31 10.02 32.71 -2.87
CA ASN A 31 8.92 32.78 -1.89
C ASN A 31 9.31 32.33 -0.48
N ASN A 32 10.57 31.95 -0.27
CA ASN A 32 11.12 31.59 1.05
C ASN A 32 11.90 32.76 1.70
N LYS A 33 11.54 34.00 1.36
CA LYS A 33 12.06 35.19 2.03
C LYS A 33 10.92 35.92 2.72
N ASP A 34 11.11 36.04 4.03
CA ASP A 34 10.41 36.85 5.05
C ASP A 34 9.54 36.00 6.01
N GLU A 35 9.72 35.99 7.33
CA GLU A 35 10.65 36.67 8.24
C GLU A 35 10.62 35.91 9.59
N ASN A 36 11.80 35.51 10.07
CA ASN A 36 12.04 35.29 11.49
C ASN A 36 12.21 36.68 12.15
N ASN A 37 11.32 37.09 13.07
CA ASN A 37 11.64 37.80 14.33
C ASN A 37 10.39 38.33 15.06
N VAL A 38 9.84 37.54 16.00
CA VAL A 38 9.40 38.06 17.30
C VAL A 38 9.94 37.12 18.38
N VAL A 39 10.64 37.73 19.32
CA VAL A 39 11.47 37.14 20.36
C VAL A 39 10.62 36.83 21.61
N LEU A 40 11.00 35.74 22.30
CA LEU A 40 10.69 35.32 23.68
C LEU A 40 9.37 34.56 23.96
N SER A 41 9.57 33.44 24.68
CA SER A 41 8.59 32.74 25.52
C SER A 41 7.55 31.86 24.79
N ASN A 42 7.98 30.68 24.33
CA ASN A 42 7.49 29.38 24.82
C ASN A 42 7.79 28.27 23.83
N LYS A 43 8.34 27.16 24.36
CA LYS A 43 8.47 25.86 23.69
C LYS A 43 9.28 25.89 22.39
N VAL A 44 10.57 25.59 22.51
CA VAL A 44 11.24 24.85 21.44
C VAL A 44 10.54 23.48 21.36
N LYS A 45 9.44 23.40 20.61
CA LYS A 45 9.05 22.16 19.96
C LYS A 45 9.85 22.18 18.66
N CYS A 46 11.10 21.71 18.73
CA CYS A 46 11.76 21.23 17.52
C CYS A 46 10.80 20.21 16.92
N THR A 47 10.30 20.49 15.72
CA THR A 47 9.56 19.54 14.89
C THR A 47 10.55 18.45 14.48
N SER A 48 10.76 17.48 15.38
CA SER A 48 11.52 16.27 15.11
C SER A 48 10.57 15.28 14.47
N GLN A 49 10.74 15.06 13.16
CA GLN A 49 10.27 13.90 12.39
C GLN A 49 8.74 13.68 12.42
N GLU A 50 8.06 13.80 11.27
CA GLU A 50 6.72 13.20 11.20
C GLU A 50 6.88 11.71 11.53
N ASP A 51 6.21 11.24 12.58
CA ASP A 51 6.18 9.83 12.92
C ASP A 51 5.66 9.08 11.69
N LYS A 52 6.44 8.10 11.22
CA LYS A 52 6.05 7.29 10.07
C LYS A 52 4.72 6.60 10.36
N LYS A 53 3.90 6.45 9.32
CA LYS A 53 2.72 5.58 9.39
C LYS A 53 3.14 4.13 9.37
N ILE A 54 2.73 3.36 10.38
CA ILE A 54 3.07 1.94 10.50
C ILE A 54 1.95 1.12 9.86
N VAL A 55 2.28 0.44 8.76
CA VAL A 55 1.37 -0.45 8.03
C VAL A 55 1.82 -1.88 8.26
N VAL A 56 0.95 -2.70 8.86
CA VAL A 56 1.17 -4.13 8.98
C VAL A 56 0.50 -4.85 7.81
N ILE A 57 1.30 -5.61 7.06
CA ILE A 57 0.82 -6.54 6.04
C ILE A 57 0.82 -7.95 6.64
N ASP A 58 -0.38 -8.51 6.77
CA ASP A 58 -0.58 -9.85 7.27
C ASP A 58 -0.73 -10.84 6.11
N MET A 59 0.28 -11.70 5.96
CA MET A 59 0.27 -12.74 4.93
C MET A 59 -0.43 -13.97 5.52
N GLY A 60 -1.67 -14.20 5.11
CA GLY A 60 -2.54 -15.25 5.66
C GLY A 60 -1.86 -16.62 5.71
N HIS A 61 -2.16 -17.39 6.75
CA HIS A 61 -1.70 -18.77 6.95
C HIS A 61 -0.17 -18.90 7.09
N GLY A 62 0.40 -20.02 6.65
CA GLY A 62 1.83 -20.33 6.69
C GLY A 62 2.16 -21.64 7.41
N GLY A 63 3.34 -22.19 7.11
CA GLY A 63 3.78 -23.48 7.62
C GLY A 63 2.81 -24.61 7.23
N ASN A 64 2.25 -25.28 8.24
CA ASN A 64 1.30 -26.38 8.03
C ASN A 64 -0.14 -25.92 7.76
N ASP A 65 -0.47 -24.64 7.94
CA ASP A 65 -1.77 -24.08 7.55
C ASP A 65 -1.69 -23.73 6.05
N VAL A 66 -2.05 -24.67 5.17
CA VAL A 66 -2.02 -24.48 3.71
C VAL A 66 -3.29 -23.84 3.16
N ARG A 67 -4.42 -24.09 3.83
CA ARG A 67 -5.80 -23.74 3.46
C ARG A 67 -6.13 -23.97 1.99
N ALA A 68 -6.72 -22.98 1.33
CA ALA A 68 -7.22 -23.13 -0.03
C ALA A 68 -6.07 -23.55 -0.96
N GLN A 69 -6.36 -24.50 -1.84
CA GLN A 69 -5.41 -25.02 -2.81
C GLN A 69 -6.03 -25.01 -4.19
N SER A 70 -5.19 -24.82 -5.21
CA SER A 70 -5.57 -24.99 -6.61
C SER A 70 -6.06 -26.42 -6.87
N ILE A 71 -6.78 -26.60 -7.98
CA ILE A 71 -7.37 -27.90 -8.36
C ILE A 71 -6.29 -28.98 -8.56
N ASP A 72 -5.10 -28.58 -9.02
CA ASP A 72 -3.94 -29.46 -9.19
C ASP A 72 -3.13 -29.67 -7.89
N GLY A 73 -3.42 -28.91 -6.83
CA GLY A 73 -2.73 -28.97 -5.54
C GLY A 73 -1.31 -28.37 -5.55
N GLU A 74 -0.89 -27.73 -6.64
CA GLU A 74 0.47 -27.17 -6.76
C GLU A 74 0.61 -25.80 -6.10
N THR A 75 -0.50 -25.05 -5.98
CA THR A 75 -0.51 -23.71 -5.41
C THR A 75 -1.42 -23.66 -4.20
N SER A 76 -0.93 -23.10 -3.10
CA SER A 76 -1.68 -22.92 -1.87
C SER A 76 -1.87 -21.44 -1.53
N GLU A 77 -2.92 -21.15 -0.75
CA GLU A 77 -3.25 -19.79 -0.30
C GLU A 77 -2.09 -19.14 0.45
N LYS A 78 -1.38 -19.90 1.28
CA LYS A 78 -0.23 -19.41 2.03
C LYS A 78 0.92 -18.94 1.13
N ASP A 79 1.08 -19.55 -0.04
CA ASP A 79 2.15 -19.20 -1.00
C ASP A 79 1.76 -17.94 -1.77
N ILE A 80 0.50 -17.87 -2.23
CA ILE A 80 -0.03 -16.68 -2.91
C ILE A 80 -0.01 -15.47 -1.99
N SER A 81 -0.48 -15.61 -0.74
CA SER A 81 -0.51 -14.49 0.22
C SER A 81 0.89 -14.00 0.58
N LEU A 82 1.88 -14.91 0.67
CA LEU A 82 3.29 -14.57 0.88
C LEU A 82 3.86 -13.79 -0.31
N GLU A 83 3.66 -14.31 -1.53
CA GLU A 83 4.22 -13.69 -2.73
C GLU A 83 3.62 -12.29 -2.99
N ILE A 84 2.29 -12.15 -2.85
CA ILE A 84 1.62 -10.86 -2.99
C ILE A 84 2.07 -9.92 -1.87
N GLY A 85 2.11 -10.39 -0.63
CA GLY A 85 2.49 -9.59 0.53
C GLY A 85 3.89 -9.01 0.38
N LEU A 86 4.88 -9.82 -0.01
CA LEU A 86 6.26 -9.33 -0.21
C LEU A 86 6.35 -8.25 -1.29
N LYS A 87 5.59 -8.39 -2.39
CA LYS A 87 5.53 -7.35 -3.44
C LYS A 87 4.87 -6.07 -2.94
N VAL A 88 3.78 -6.18 -2.17
CA VAL A 88 3.11 -5.03 -1.55
C VAL A 88 4.08 -4.31 -0.60
N THR A 89 4.81 -5.05 0.23
CA THR A 89 5.80 -4.50 1.15
C THR A 89 6.93 -3.78 0.43
N GLU A 90 7.47 -4.38 -0.64
CA GLU A 90 8.50 -3.74 -1.47
C GLU A 90 8.00 -2.40 -2.04
N ILE A 91 6.81 -2.39 -2.67
CA ILE A 91 6.26 -1.19 -3.33
C ILE A 91 5.91 -0.09 -2.31
N ILE A 92 5.24 -0.43 -1.22
CA ILE A 92 4.83 0.56 -0.22
C ILE A 92 6.03 1.07 0.57
N GLY A 93 7.04 0.22 0.82
CA GLY A 93 8.26 0.55 1.53
C GLY A 93 9.16 1.57 0.82
N GLU A 94 8.94 1.85 -0.47
CA GLU A 94 9.60 2.95 -1.18
C GLU A 94 9.18 4.33 -0.65
N ASN A 95 8.04 4.44 0.02
CA ASN A 95 7.57 5.69 0.61
C ASN A 95 8.23 5.95 1.97
N SER A 96 9.06 7.00 2.05
CA SER A 96 9.80 7.36 3.27
C SER A 96 8.94 7.67 4.49
N ASN A 97 7.65 7.98 4.28
CA ASN A 97 6.71 8.33 5.34
C ASN A 97 5.93 7.11 5.87
N ILE A 98 6.17 5.93 5.29
CA ILE A 98 5.54 4.67 5.68
C ILE A 98 6.62 3.71 6.19
N GLU A 99 6.30 3.01 7.26
CA GLU A 99 7.03 1.85 7.73
C GLU A 99 6.14 0.63 7.53
N VAL A 100 6.62 -0.33 6.75
CA VAL A 100 5.88 -1.57 6.49
C VAL A 100 6.46 -2.68 7.34
N LEU A 101 5.61 -3.33 8.12
CA LEU A 101 5.94 -4.50 8.92
C LEU A 101 5.15 -5.70 8.40
N ASN A 102 5.77 -6.88 8.40
CA ASN A 102 5.13 -8.10 7.94
C ASN A 102 4.90 -9.03 9.13
N THR A 103 3.73 -9.68 9.21
CA THR A 103 3.50 -10.69 10.26
C THR A 103 4.35 -11.95 10.05
N ARG A 104 4.73 -12.22 8.80
CA ARG A 104 5.74 -13.21 8.40
C ARG A 104 6.38 -12.78 7.08
N ASP A 105 7.63 -13.16 6.85
CA ASP A 105 8.35 -12.96 5.59
C ASP A 105 8.81 -14.29 4.95
N THR A 106 8.51 -15.40 5.63
CA THR A 106 8.79 -16.76 5.18
C THR A 106 7.56 -17.67 5.33
N ASP A 107 7.69 -18.94 4.95
CA ASP A 107 6.64 -19.96 5.13
C ASP A 107 6.61 -20.47 6.59
N GLU A 108 6.24 -19.58 7.51
CA GLU A 108 6.06 -19.90 8.92
C GLU A 108 4.61 -19.70 9.36
N TYR A 109 4.18 -20.54 10.30
CA TYR A 109 2.85 -20.43 10.87
C TYR A 109 2.84 -19.38 11.98
N LEU A 110 1.89 -18.45 11.89
CA LEU A 110 1.58 -17.51 12.97
C LEU A 110 0.10 -17.64 13.39
N SER A 111 -0.16 -17.75 14.69
CA SER A 111 -1.54 -17.87 15.18
C SER A 111 -2.32 -16.57 15.01
N LEU A 112 -3.65 -16.63 15.05
CA LEU A 112 -4.48 -15.42 14.96
C LEU A 112 -4.20 -14.46 16.13
N SER A 113 -3.91 -14.99 17.32
CA SER A 113 -3.58 -14.17 18.50
C SER A 113 -2.23 -13.47 18.34
N ASP A 114 -1.22 -14.18 17.84
CA ASP A 114 0.11 -13.59 17.65
C ASP A 114 0.09 -12.50 16.57
N ARG A 115 -0.74 -12.63 15.53
CA ARG A 115 -0.95 -11.58 14.51
C ARG A 115 -1.49 -10.30 15.13
N ILE A 116 -2.44 -10.42 16.05
CA ILE A 116 -3.04 -9.26 16.75
C ILE A 116 -2.02 -8.66 17.73
N GLU A 117 -1.31 -9.49 18.48
CA GLU A 117 -0.26 -9.05 19.41
C GLU A 117 0.84 -8.30 18.67
N PHE A 118 1.29 -8.82 17.52
CA PHE A 118 2.26 -8.14 16.65
C PHE A 118 1.80 -6.74 16.24
N CYS A 119 0.54 -6.56 15.85
CA CYS A 119 0.01 -5.24 15.49
C CYS A 119 0.00 -4.26 16.67
N ASN A 120 -0.43 -4.75 17.84
CA ASN A 120 -0.53 -3.94 19.05
C ASN A 120 0.85 -3.52 19.57
N ASP A 121 1.80 -4.46 19.61
CA ASP A 121 3.15 -4.23 20.09
C ASP A 121 3.92 -3.22 19.23
N ASN A 122 3.64 -3.21 17.92
CA ASN A 122 4.23 -2.27 16.98
C ASN A 122 3.41 -0.99 16.79
N ASN A 123 2.30 -0.79 17.51
CA ASN A 123 1.41 0.37 17.38
C ASN A 123 1.00 0.65 15.92
N ALA A 124 0.57 -0.40 15.20
CA ALA A 124 0.18 -0.28 13.80
C ALA A 124 -0.96 0.74 13.60
N ASP A 125 -0.79 1.63 12.62
CA ASP A 125 -1.85 2.55 12.17
C ASP A 125 -2.84 1.84 11.24
N ILE A 126 -2.34 0.90 10.42
CA ILE A 126 -3.10 0.16 9.42
C ILE A 126 -2.74 -1.32 9.50
N PHE A 127 -3.75 -2.17 9.40
CA PHE A 127 -3.60 -3.62 9.26
C PHE A 127 -4.33 -4.09 8.00
N VAL A 128 -3.61 -4.76 7.11
CA VAL A 128 -4.19 -5.38 5.90
C VAL A 128 -3.81 -6.85 5.87
N SER A 129 -4.81 -7.73 5.92
CA SER A 129 -4.62 -9.18 5.80
C SER A 129 -4.95 -9.66 4.39
N LEU A 130 -4.05 -10.47 3.83
CA LEU A 130 -4.12 -10.99 2.46
C LEU A 130 -4.49 -12.47 2.47
N HIS A 131 -5.58 -12.80 1.76
CA HIS A 131 -6.16 -14.13 1.70
C HIS A 131 -6.65 -14.47 0.30
N CYS A 132 -6.88 -15.76 0.04
CA CYS A 132 -7.55 -16.23 -1.17
C CYS A 132 -8.83 -16.95 -0.80
N ASN A 133 -9.96 -16.48 -1.32
CA ASN A 133 -11.22 -17.16 -1.10
C ASN A 133 -11.29 -18.47 -1.91
N ALA A 134 -12.05 -19.45 -1.43
CA ALA A 134 -12.27 -20.71 -2.11
C ALA A 134 -13.70 -21.19 -1.90
N ASP A 135 -14.30 -21.73 -2.97
CA ASP A 135 -15.55 -22.48 -2.88
C ASP A 135 -15.23 -23.97 -2.69
N PRO A 136 -15.56 -24.57 -1.53
CA PRO A 136 -15.30 -25.99 -1.28
C PRO A 136 -16.08 -26.92 -2.22
N ASN A 137 -17.11 -26.42 -2.90
CA ASN A 137 -17.86 -27.19 -3.89
C ASN A 137 -17.26 -27.09 -5.30
N GLY A 138 -16.19 -26.31 -5.48
CA GLY A 138 -15.46 -26.19 -6.75
C GLY A 138 -16.28 -25.58 -7.88
N THR A 139 -17.31 -24.77 -7.59
CA THR A 139 -18.09 -24.15 -8.67
C THR A 139 -17.30 -23.00 -9.27
N SER A 140 -16.93 -23.11 -10.55
CA SER A 140 -16.17 -22.08 -11.26
C SER A 140 -16.91 -20.74 -11.40
N SER A 141 -18.19 -20.69 -11.04
CA SER A 141 -19.00 -19.47 -11.04
C SER A 141 -18.73 -18.54 -9.85
N THR A 142 -18.06 -19.02 -8.81
CA THR A 142 -17.71 -18.22 -7.63
C THR A 142 -16.29 -17.67 -7.81
N ASN A 143 -16.20 -16.44 -8.31
CA ASN A 143 -14.96 -15.71 -8.54
C ASN A 143 -15.16 -14.21 -8.26
N GLY A 144 -14.05 -13.48 -8.13
CA GLY A 144 -14.02 -12.04 -7.88
C GLY A 144 -13.13 -11.66 -6.71
N VAL A 145 -13.09 -10.37 -6.40
CA VAL A 145 -12.36 -9.79 -5.27
C VAL A 145 -13.37 -9.22 -4.28
N GLU A 146 -13.11 -9.40 -3.00
CA GLU A 146 -13.89 -8.85 -1.89
C GLU A 146 -12.93 -8.35 -0.81
N THR A 147 -13.29 -7.24 -0.16
CA THR A 147 -12.50 -6.65 0.92
C THR A 147 -13.35 -6.58 2.18
N PHE A 148 -12.91 -7.25 3.25
CA PHE A 148 -13.61 -7.27 4.53
C PHE A 148 -13.11 -6.16 5.45
N TYR A 149 -14.00 -5.67 6.30
CA TYR A 149 -13.69 -4.80 7.42
C TYR A 149 -14.52 -5.22 8.63
N TRP A 150 -14.08 -4.87 9.82
CA TRP A 150 -14.87 -5.12 11.02
C TRP A 150 -15.92 -4.04 11.20
N LYS A 151 -17.20 -4.40 11.06
CA LYS A 151 -18.33 -3.46 11.09
C LYS A 151 -18.50 -2.64 12.39
N ASN A 152 -17.87 -3.09 13.49
CA ASN A 152 -17.95 -2.41 14.79
C ASN A 152 -16.65 -1.65 15.10
N ASP A 153 -15.78 -1.53 14.11
CA ASP A 153 -14.57 -0.71 14.19
C ASP A 153 -14.90 0.76 13.88
N THR A 154 -13.91 1.50 13.40
CA THR A 154 -14.07 2.89 12.99
C THR A 154 -14.54 3.02 11.53
N ASP A 155 -15.05 4.21 11.16
CA ASP A 155 -15.45 4.51 9.78
C ASP A 155 -14.24 4.45 8.82
N GLU A 156 -13.03 4.70 9.33
CA GLU A 156 -11.78 4.62 8.57
C GLU A 156 -11.49 3.20 8.06
N SER A 157 -11.86 2.15 8.81
CA SER A 157 -11.71 0.76 8.35
C SER A 157 -12.63 0.45 7.16
N TYR A 158 -13.84 1.02 7.14
CA TYR A 158 -14.74 0.94 5.99
C TYR A 158 -14.19 1.71 4.79
N ASP A 159 -13.73 2.94 5.01
CA ASP A 159 -13.17 3.79 3.94
C ASP A 159 -11.91 3.17 3.31
N LEU A 160 -11.05 2.56 4.13
CA LEU A 160 -9.88 1.82 3.66
C LEU A 160 -10.30 0.61 2.81
N ALA A 161 -11.23 -0.21 3.30
CA ALA A 161 -11.71 -1.38 2.57
C ALA A 161 -12.32 -1.01 1.21
N ASN A 162 -13.15 0.04 1.16
CA ASN A 162 -13.73 0.55 -0.08
C ASN A 162 -12.69 1.11 -1.04
N SER A 163 -11.67 1.80 -0.51
CA SER A 163 -10.58 2.37 -1.31
C SER A 163 -9.73 1.27 -1.95
N ILE A 164 -9.41 0.21 -1.19
CA ILE A 164 -8.70 -0.97 -1.70
C ILE A 164 -9.54 -1.68 -2.76
N GLN A 165 -10.80 -2.01 -2.45
CA GLN A 165 -11.72 -2.69 -3.37
C GLN A 165 -11.83 -1.92 -4.69
N SER A 166 -12.16 -0.62 -4.63
CA SER A 166 -12.30 0.22 -5.81
C SER A 166 -11.01 0.32 -6.62
N SER A 167 -9.86 0.39 -5.95
CA SER A 167 -8.55 0.45 -6.64
C SER A 167 -8.27 -0.85 -7.41
N ILE A 168 -8.60 -2.01 -6.83
CA ILE A 168 -8.43 -3.30 -7.48
C ILE A 168 -9.38 -3.44 -8.68
N ILE A 169 -10.67 -3.16 -8.49
CA ILE A 169 -11.69 -3.26 -9.56
C ILE A 169 -11.40 -2.30 -10.72
N ASN A 170 -10.88 -1.10 -10.45
CA ASN A 170 -10.51 -0.15 -11.51
C ASN A 170 -9.21 -0.54 -12.23
N SER A 171 -8.36 -1.36 -11.61
CA SER A 171 -7.07 -1.76 -12.17
C SER A 171 -7.11 -3.10 -12.89
N LEU A 172 -8.04 -3.98 -12.51
CA LEU A 172 -8.13 -5.35 -12.99
C LEU A 172 -9.54 -5.63 -13.54
N ASP A 173 -9.63 -6.37 -14.64
CA ASP A 173 -10.90 -6.88 -15.18
C ASP A 173 -11.36 -8.10 -14.38
N VAL A 174 -11.75 -7.87 -13.12
CA VAL A 174 -12.20 -8.89 -12.17
C VAL A 174 -13.59 -8.55 -11.64
N ARG A 175 -14.32 -9.58 -11.23
CA ARG A 175 -15.67 -9.39 -10.66
C ARG A 175 -15.61 -8.69 -9.30
N ASP A 176 -16.34 -7.60 -9.19
CA ASP A 176 -16.62 -6.91 -7.93
C ASP A 176 -17.67 -7.69 -7.12
N ARG A 177 -17.38 -7.95 -5.84
CA ARG A 177 -18.20 -8.79 -4.96
C ARG A 177 -18.62 -8.07 -3.69
#